data_AF-A0A401FZB8-F1
#
_entry.id   AF-A0A401FZB8-F1
#
_cell.length_a   1.000
_cell.length_b   1.000
_cell.length_c   1.000
_cell.angle_alpha   90.00
_cell.angle_beta   90.00
_cell.angle_gamma   90.00
#
_symmetry.space_group_name_H-M   'P 1'
#
loop_
_entity.id
_entity.type
_entity.pdbx_description
1 polymer ?
#
loop_
_entity_poly.entity_id
_entity_poly.type
_entity_poly.pdbx_seq_one_letter_code
_entity_poly.pdbx_strand_id
1 'polypeptide(L)'
;MANDSHSKTIGYILWIFGFTGSHRFYYGRPVSGTIYFFTLGLLFIGWIVDLFLIPSMDRDADMRFTEGRIDYTLAWVLLTFLGLLGIHRFYMGKWVSGILYLLTGGLVGVGYIYDYWTLNDQISEINQAG
;
A
#
# COMPACT_ATOMS: atom_id res chain seq x y z
N MET A 1 0.01 13.61 20.16
CA MET A 1 0.19 12.28 19.57
C MET A 1 0.47 12.54 18.11
N ALA A 2 1.64 12.12 17.59
CA ALA A 2 1.89 12.21 16.16
C ALA A 2 0.86 11.29 15.51
N ASN A 3 -0.01 11.89 14.72
CA ASN A 3 -0.93 11.16 13.88
C ASN A 3 -0.03 10.58 12.77
N ASP A 4 0.18 9.26 12.83
CA ASP A 4 0.96 8.52 11.85
C ASP A 4 -0.03 7.98 10.79
N SER A 5 0.17 8.35 9.53
CA SER A 5 -0.72 7.95 8.43
C SER A 5 -0.63 6.44 8.18
N HIS A 6 0.54 5.88 8.45
CA HIS A 6 0.90 4.48 8.29
C HIS A 6 1.45 3.93 9.60
N SER A 7 1.10 2.69 9.95
CA SER A 7 1.65 2.03 11.12
C SER A 7 3.08 1.55 10.87
N LYS A 8 4.05 2.12 11.60
CA LYS A 8 5.45 1.67 11.66
C LYS A 8 5.58 0.16 11.93
N THR A 9 4.76 -0.36 12.85
CA THR A 9 4.72 -1.79 13.18
C THR A 9 4.37 -2.64 11.96
N ILE A 10 3.38 -2.22 11.18
CA ILE A 10 3.00 -2.90 9.95
C ILE A 10 4.11 -2.78 8.90
N GLY A 11 4.80 -1.64 8.83
CA GLY A 11 6.01 -1.48 8.02
C GLY A 11 7.08 -2.54 8.32
N TYR A 12 7.38 -2.79 9.59
CA TYR A 12 8.33 -3.82 10.01
C TYR A 12 7.81 -5.26 9.77
N ILE A 13 6.51 -5.50 9.93
CA ILE A 13 5.90 -6.80 9.58
C ILE A 13 6.04 -7.07 8.08
N LEU A 14 5.74 -6.08 7.24
CA LEU A 14 5.88 -6.18 5.79
C LEU A 14 7.34 -6.34 5.36
N TRP A 15 8.29 -5.77 6.11
CA TRP A 15 9.73 -5.93 5.87
C TRP A 15 10.21 -7.39 5.97
N ILE A 16 9.56 -8.25 6.76
CA ILE A 16 9.86 -9.70 6.79
C ILE A 16 9.70 -10.30 5.39
N PHE A 17 8.68 -9.85 4.65
CA PHE A 17 8.46 -10.20 3.24
C PHE A 17 9.08 -9.17 2.28
N GLY A 18 9.98 -8.32 2.79
CA GLY A 18 10.48 -7.12 2.13
C GLY A 18 11.33 -7.37 0.90
N PHE A 19 11.82 -8.60 0.69
CA PHE A 19 12.46 -9.00 -0.58
C PHE A 19 11.50 -8.86 -1.79
N THR A 20 10.19 -8.88 -1.54
CA THR A 20 9.15 -8.61 -2.56
C THR A 20 8.89 -7.10 -2.78
N GLY A 21 9.43 -6.23 -1.93
CA GLY A 21 9.18 -4.78 -1.96
C GLY A 21 7.88 -4.32 -1.27
N SER A 22 7.15 -5.22 -0.59
CA SER A 22 5.86 -4.97 0.07
C SER A 22 5.80 -3.69 0.94
N HIS A 23 6.77 -3.50 1.82
CA HIS A 23 6.84 -2.32 2.70
C HIS A 23 7.07 -1.01 1.93
N ARG A 24 7.71 -1.05 0.75
CA ARG A 24 7.90 0.13 -0.11
C ARG A 24 6.60 0.53 -0.80
N PHE A 25 5.78 -0.43 -1.20
CA PHE A 25 4.43 -0.15 -1.69
C PHE A 25 3.56 0.47 -0.59
N TYR A 26 3.64 -0.09 0.62
CA TYR A 26 2.93 0.43 1.80
C TYR A 26 3.24 1.91 2.04
N TYR A 27 4.51 2.30 2.07
CA TYR A 27 4.91 3.71 2.22
C TYR A 27 4.79 4.55 0.94
N GLY A 28 4.05 4.11 -0.08
CA GLY A 28 3.79 4.88 -1.30
C GLY A 28 5.03 5.14 -2.16
N ARG A 29 5.92 4.15 -2.29
CA ARG A 29 7.10 4.17 -3.17
C ARG A 29 7.03 3.05 -4.23
N PRO A 30 6.01 3.04 -5.11
CA PRO A 30 5.67 1.90 -5.97
C PRO A 30 6.75 1.55 -7.00
N VAL A 31 7.47 2.55 -7.52
CA VAL A 31 8.59 2.32 -8.45
C VAL A 31 9.70 1.52 -7.77
N SER A 32 10.13 1.94 -6.57
CA SER A 32 11.15 1.23 -5.81
C SER A 32 10.70 -0.15 -5.34
N GLY A 33 9.42 -0.30 -4.96
CA GLY A 33 8.82 -1.59 -4.62
C GLY A 33 8.82 -2.56 -5.81
N THR A 34 8.53 -2.07 -7.01
CA THR A 34 8.53 -2.89 -8.24
C THR A 34 9.93 -3.33 -8.63
N ILE A 35 10.92 -2.43 -8.51
CA ILE A 35 12.33 -2.80 -8.70
C ILE A 35 12.72 -3.91 -7.72
N TYR A 36 12.35 -3.77 -6.44
CA TYR A 36 12.59 -4.78 -5.41
C TYR A 36 11.94 -6.12 -5.78
N PHE A 37 10.69 -6.13 -6.20
CA PHE A 37 9.99 -7.34 -6.61
C PHE A 37 10.73 -8.13 -7.70
N PHE A 38 11.18 -7.45 -8.76
CA PHE A 38 11.87 -8.11 -9.88
C PHE A 38 13.34 -8.46 -9.60
N THR A 39 13.95 -7.87 -8.56
CA THR A 39 15.38 -8.05 -8.24
C THR A 39 15.60 -8.80 -6.92
N LEU A 40 14.52 -9.29 -6.30
CA LEU A 40 14.52 -9.88 -4.96
C LEU A 40 15.17 -8.95 -3.93
N GLY A 41 14.72 -7.70 -3.92
CA GLY A 41 15.20 -6.62 -3.06
C GLY A 41 16.63 -6.17 -3.36
N LEU A 42 17.03 -6.27 -4.63
CA LEU A 42 18.39 -6.12 -5.16
C LEU A 42 19.42 -7.05 -4.50
N LEU A 43 19.20 -8.36 -4.68
CA LEU A 43 20.10 -9.44 -4.19
C LEU A 43 20.23 -9.47 -2.66
N PHE A 44 19.13 -9.23 -1.95
CA PHE A 44 19.02 -9.23 -0.47
C PHE A 44 19.79 -8.15 0.29
N ILE A 45 20.69 -7.41 -0.35
CA ILE A 45 21.41 -6.29 0.29
C ILE A 45 20.43 -5.15 0.60
N GLY A 46 19.58 -4.81 -0.37
CA GLY A 46 18.56 -3.76 -0.19
C GLY A 46 17.56 -4.09 0.91
N TRP A 47 17.27 -5.38 1.14
CA TRP A 47 16.41 -5.84 2.24
C TRP A 47 17.04 -5.55 3.62
N ILE A 48 18.34 -5.73 3.78
CA ILE A 48 19.05 -5.41 5.04
C ILE A 48 19.08 -3.89 5.25
N VAL A 49 19.40 -3.14 4.20
CA VAL A 49 19.45 -1.66 4.25
C VAL A 49 18.09 -1.09 4.65
N ASP A 50 16.99 -1.70 4.18
CA ASP A 50 15.63 -1.23 4.48
C ASP A 50 15.28 -1.22 5.97
N LEU A 51 15.94 -2.02 6.81
CA LEU A 51 15.77 -1.96 8.26
C LEU A 51 15.98 -0.54 8.82
N PHE A 52 16.94 0.19 8.24
CA PHE A 52 17.28 1.56 8.63
C PHE A 52 16.49 2.62 7.87
N LEU A 53 15.94 2.29 6.68
CA LEU A 53 15.19 3.24 5.86
C LEU A 53 13.71 3.32 6.25
N ILE A 54 13.14 2.31 6.91
CA ILE A 54 11.72 2.33 7.33
C ILE A 54 11.35 3.62 8.07
N PRO A 55 12.10 4.10 9.09
CA PRO A 55 11.77 5.34 9.79
C PRO A 55 11.83 6.62 8.93
N SER A 56 12.61 6.64 7.84
CA SER A 56 12.58 7.78 6.91
C SER A 56 11.43 7.67 5.93
N MET A 57 11.17 6.48 5.39
CA MET A 57 10.05 6.23 4.47
C MET A 57 8.70 6.53 5.11
N ASP A 58 8.57 6.20 6.40
CA ASP A 58 7.42 6.48 7.23
C ASP A 58 7.17 7.99 7.40
N ARG A 59 8.19 8.74 7.84
CA ARG A 59 8.12 10.22 7.91
C ARG A 59 7.79 10.86 6.56
N ASP A 60 8.37 10.34 5.48
CA ASP A 60 8.08 10.83 4.13
C ASP A 60 6.65 10.48 3.68
N ALA A 61 6.06 9.40 4.18
CA ALA A 61 4.67 9.05 3.92
C ALA A 61 3.73 9.99 4.68
N ASP A 62 4.00 10.26 5.96
CA ASP A 62 3.20 11.19 6.78
C ASP A 62 3.18 12.62 6.21
N MET A 63 4.27 13.06 5.58
CA MET A 63 4.31 14.37 4.92
C MET A 63 3.55 14.42 3.59
N ARG A 64 3.41 13.28 2.90
CA ARG A 64 2.81 13.21 1.56
C ARG A 64 1.33 12.87 1.58
N PHE A 65 0.91 12.04 2.53
CA PHE A 65 -0.42 11.46 2.53
C PHE A 65 -1.27 12.06 3.63
N THR A 66 -2.46 12.54 3.27
CA THR A 66 -3.38 13.15 4.21
C THR A 66 -4.16 12.08 4.96
N GLU A 67 -4.13 12.14 6.27
CA GLU A 67 -5.00 11.34 7.13
C GLU A 67 -6.44 11.81 7.10
N GLY A 68 -7.36 10.88 7.33
CA GLY A 68 -8.77 11.20 7.38
C GLY A 68 -9.59 9.97 7.76
N ARG A 69 -10.82 9.90 7.22
CA ARG A 69 -11.78 8.85 7.55
C ARG A 69 -11.31 7.45 7.14
N ILE A 70 -10.56 7.34 6.04
CA ILE A 70 -10.09 6.08 5.48
C ILE A 70 -8.67 5.81 5.98
N ASP A 71 -8.50 4.68 6.67
CA ASP A 71 -7.22 4.25 7.24
C ASP A 71 -6.37 3.52 6.18
N TYR A 72 -5.14 3.98 5.98
CA TYR A 72 -4.20 3.41 4.99
C TYR A 72 -3.84 1.97 5.33
N THR A 73 -3.60 1.68 6.61
CA THR A 73 -3.20 0.36 7.09
C THR A 73 -4.29 -0.67 6.80
N LEU A 74 -5.53 -0.36 7.17
CA LEU A 74 -6.66 -1.24 6.94
C LEU A 74 -6.92 -1.44 5.45
N ALA A 75 -6.83 -0.37 4.65
CA ALA A 75 -6.97 -0.48 3.20
C ALA A 75 -5.91 -1.39 2.58
N TRP A 76 -4.65 -1.30 3.03
CA TRP A 76 -3.55 -2.18 2.59
C TRP A 76 -3.75 -3.64 3.03
N VAL A 77 -4.25 -3.89 4.24
CA VAL A 77 -4.61 -5.24 4.71
C VAL A 77 -5.73 -5.81 3.84
N LEU A 78 -6.78 -5.02 3.58
CA LEU A 78 -7.89 -5.43 2.71
C LEU A 78 -7.44 -5.69 1.28
N LEU A 79 -6.55 -4.86 0.71
CA LEU A 79 -5.96 -5.10 -0.60
C LEU A 79 -5.17 -6.43 -0.58
N THR A 80 -4.32 -6.65 0.43
CA THR A 80 -3.46 -7.83 0.48
C THR A 80 -4.26 -9.14 0.51
N PHE A 81 -5.29 -9.24 1.35
CA PHE A 81 -6.03 -10.50 1.54
C PHE A 81 -7.30 -10.63 0.69
N LEU A 82 -7.95 -9.51 0.35
CA LEU A 82 -9.25 -9.49 -0.33
C LEU A 82 -9.25 -8.59 -1.58
N GLY A 83 -8.08 -8.19 -2.08
CA GLY A 83 -7.94 -7.23 -3.17
C GLY A 83 -8.51 -7.71 -4.51
N LEU A 84 -8.36 -9.00 -4.83
CA LEU A 84 -8.98 -9.59 -6.03
C LEU A 84 -10.51 -9.57 -5.96
N LEU A 85 -11.08 -9.61 -4.75
CA LEU A 85 -12.53 -9.48 -4.55
C LEU A 85 -12.98 -8.01 -4.55
N GLY A 86 -12.03 -7.05 -4.52
CA GLY A 86 -12.31 -5.62 -4.52
C GLY A 86 -12.79 -5.05 -3.19
N ILE A 87 -12.60 -5.75 -2.07
CA ILE A 87 -13.16 -5.34 -0.77
C ILE A 87 -12.58 -4.01 -0.28
N HIS A 88 -11.30 -3.73 -0.56
CA HIS A 88 -10.68 -2.43 -0.28
C HIS A 88 -11.36 -1.27 -1.03
N ARG A 89 -11.93 -1.51 -2.22
CA ARG A 89 -12.65 -0.48 -2.99
C ARG A 89 -13.99 -0.13 -2.34
N PHE A 90 -14.68 -1.11 -1.78
CA PHE A 90 -15.89 -0.85 -0.98
C PHE A 90 -15.55 -0.07 0.29
N TYR A 91 -14.45 -0.41 0.96
CA TYR A 91 -13.96 0.33 2.13
C TYR A 91 -13.68 1.81 1.80
N MET A 92 -13.10 2.09 0.63
CA MET A 92 -12.90 3.46 0.11
C MET A 92 -14.18 4.14 -0.39
N GLY A 93 -15.35 3.48 -0.34
CA GLY A 93 -16.61 4.02 -0.88
C GLY A 93 -16.73 3.98 -2.40
N LYS A 94 -15.81 3.34 -3.11
CA LYS A 94 -15.80 3.23 -4.59
C LYS A 94 -16.65 2.05 -5.07
N TRP A 95 -17.95 2.07 -4.72
CA TRP A 95 -18.91 0.97 -4.92
C TRP A 95 -18.96 0.41 -6.35
N VAL A 96 -19.00 1.28 -7.36
CA VAL A 96 -19.06 0.84 -8.77
C VAL A 96 -17.84 -0.01 -9.13
N SER A 97 -16.64 0.48 -8.79
CA SER A 97 -15.40 -0.25 -9.06
C SER A 97 -15.22 -1.49 -8.17
N GLY A 98 -15.77 -1.48 -6.95
CA GLY A 98 -15.80 -2.66 -6.07
C GLY A 98 -16.68 -3.79 -6.64
N ILE A 99 -17.88 -3.46 -7.13
CA ILE A 99 -18.76 -4.43 -7.81
C ILE A 99 -18.08 -4.97 -9.05
N LEU A 100 -17.45 -4.09 -9.84
CA LEU A 100 -16.69 -4.51 -11.00
C LEU A 100 -15.61 -5.53 -10.62
N TYR A 101 -14.81 -5.24 -9.58
CA TYR A 101 -13.80 -6.18 -9.09
C TYR A 101 -14.43 -7.50 -8.66
N LEU A 102 -15.49 -7.47 -7.86
CA LEU A 102 -16.13 -8.69 -7.35
C LEU A 102 -16.65 -9.60 -8.48
N LEU A 103 -17.23 -9.03 -9.53
CA LEU A 103 -17.77 -9.78 -10.67
C LEU A 103 -16.69 -10.31 -11.62
N THR A 104 -15.45 -9.82 -11.51
CA THR A 104 -14.39 -10.05 -12.51
C THR A 104 -13.07 -10.55 -11.92
N GLY A 105 -12.98 -10.64 -10.59
CA GLY A 105 -11.76 -10.90 -9.84
C GLY A 105 -10.78 -9.72 -9.78
N GLY A 106 -11.25 -8.49 -9.94
CA GLY A 106 -10.38 -7.31 -10.13
C GLY A 106 -9.82 -7.27 -11.55
N LEU A 107 -10.74 -7.45 -12.51
CA LEU A 107 -10.54 -7.72 -13.93
C LEU A 107 -9.21 -8.41 -14.25
N VAL A 108 -9.18 -9.70 -13.89
CA VAL A 108 -8.09 -10.65 -14.15
C VAL A 108 -6.74 -10.24 -13.52
N GLY A 109 -6.77 -9.49 -12.41
CA GLY A 109 -5.59 -9.15 -11.61
C GLY A 109 -4.83 -7.90 -12.05
N VAL A 110 -5.14 -7.31 -13.21
CA VAL A 110 -4.51 -6.04 -13.63
C VAL A 110 -4.91 -4.89 -12.71
N GLY A 111 -6.20 -4.84 -12.35
CA GLY A 111 -6.69 -3.87 -11.38
C GLY A 111 -6.01 -4.00 -10.02
N TYR A 112 -5.67 -5.22 -9.63
CA TYR A 112 -4.95 -5.49 -8.40
C TYR A 112 -3.55 -4.86 -8.41
N ILE A 113 -2.80 -5.02 -9.50
CA ILE A 113 -1.49 -4.39 -9.70
C ILE A 113 -1.61 -2.86 -9.72
N TYR A 114 -2.63 -2.33 -10.41
CA TYR A 114 -2.90 -0.89 -10.44
C TYR A 114 -3.11 -0.32 -9.04
N ASP A 115 -3.86 -1.03 -8.18
CA ASP A 115 -4.10 -0.60 -6.82
C ASP A 115 -2.83 -0.63 -5.96
N TYR A 116 -1.94 -1.62 -6.12
CA TYR A 116 -0.62 -1.59 -5.45
C TYR A 116 0.18 -0.31 -5.72
N TRP A 117 -0.02 0.30 -6.88
CA TRP A 117 0.70 1.51 -7.26
C TRP A 117 0.04 2.79 -6.78
N THR A 118 -1.30 2.80 -6.71
CA THR A 118 -2.08 4.03 -6.60
C THR A 118 -2.90 4.12 -5.32
N LEU A 119 -2.96 3.08 -4.48
CA LEU A 119 -3.84 3.03 -3.30
C LEU A 119 -3.64 4.23 -2.37
N ASN A 120 -2.39 4.58 -2.09
CA ASN A 120 -2.09 5.68 -1.15
C ASN A 120 -2.60 7.03 -1.68
N ASP A 121 -2.38 7.31 -2.97
CA ASP A 121 -2.89 8.54 -3.59
C ASP A 121 -4.42 8.55 -3.58
N GLN A 122 -5.05 7.42 -3.95
CA GLN A 122 -6.51 7.27 -3.93
C GLN A 122 -7.10 7.52 -2.54
N ILE A 123 -6.46 7.06 -1.47
CA ILE A 123 -6.91 7.27 -0.09
C ILE A 123 -6.70 8.73 0.32
N SER A 124 -5.54 9.32 -0.01
CA SER A 124 -5.23 10.71 0.31
C SER A 124 -6.23 11.67 -0.33
N GLU A 125 -6.59 11.44 -1.59
CA GLU A 125 -7.62 12.23 -2.28
C GLU A 125 -8.98 12.14 -1.58
N ILE A 126 -9.39 10.94 -1.16
CA ILE A 126 -10.67 10.73 -0.47
C ILE A 126 -10.66 11.40 0.91
N ASN A 127 -9.55 11.31 1.63
CA ASN A 127 -9.39 11.92 2.95
C ASN A 127 -9.31 13.45 2.89
N GLN A 128 -8.75 14.01 1.81
CA GLN A 128 -8.74 15.47 1.59
C GLN A 128 -10.12 16.03 1.21
N ALA A 129 -10.96 15.23 0.54
CA ALA A 129 -12.26 15.67 0.04
C ALA A 129 -13.42 15.54 1.05
N GLY A 130 -13.21 14.79 2.15
CA GLY A 130 -14.22 14.53 3.19
C GLY A 130 -14.01 15.38 4.44
#